data_AF-Q8RK24-F1
#
_entry.id   AF-Q8RK24-F1
#
_cell.length_a   1.000
_cell.length_b   1.000
_cell.length_c   1.000
_cell.angle_alpha   90.00
_cell.angle_beta   90.00
_cell.angle_gamma   90.00
#
_symmetry.space_group_name_H-M   'P 1'
#
loop_
_entity.id
_entity.type
_entity.pdbx_description
1 polymer ?
#
loop_
_entity_poly.entity_id
_entity_poly.type
_entity_poly.pdbx_seq_one_letter_code
_entity_poly.pdbx_strand_id
1 'polypeptide(L)'
;EFLSPDGNLDRLRETCAEVQATGGNNYLPLIWKHFKSHRSLLFRLSHLLQLEPTTQDRSLIQALQLIQDSENLHREWIDEHVDLSFASERWVKVVRRPASEGPPTNRRYLEVCVFSYLASELRSGDMCVLGSESFADYRKQLLPWEECFHRLPAYCEKVGLPGTAKEFVASLKIQLEETAQHLDEKFPSCRGDVSINEAGEP
;
A
#
# COMPACT_ATOMS: atom_id res chain seq x y z
N GLU A 1 28.89 -24.64 20.91
CA GLU A 1 29.71 -24.70 19.69
C GLU A 1 29.13 -23.76 18.63
N PHE A 2 29.60 -22.51 18.55
CA PHE A 2 29.14 -21.56 17.51
C PHE A 2 30.29 -20.82 16.81
N LEU A 3 31.50 -21.37 16.86
CA LEU A 3 32.64 -20.83 16.13
C LEU A 3 33.34 -21.98 15.42
N SER A 4 32.99 -22.17 14.15
CA SER A 4 33.81 -22.96 13.23
C SER A 4 35.09 -22.18 12.90
N PRO A 5 36.27 -22.84 12.78
CA PRO A 5 37.57 -22.16 12.63
C PRO A 5 37.75 -21.43 11.29
N ASP A 6 36.93 -21.75 10.29
CA ASP A 6 36.93 -21.12 8.97
C ASP A 6 35.91 -19.98 8.92
N GLY A 7 36.08 -19.00 9.81
CA GLY A 7 35.16 -17.89 10.02
C GLY A 7 35.02 -17.04 8.75
N ASN A 8 34.01 -17.33 7.94
CA ASN A 8 33.63 -16.48 6.82
C ASN A 8 33.04 -15.17 7.38
N LEU A 9 33.91 -14.16 7.53
CA LEU A 9 33.57 -12.82 8.00
C LEU A 9 32.42 -12.19 7.20
N ASP A 10 32.28 -12.55 5.93
CA ASP A 10 31.19 -12.04 5.09
C ASP A 10 29.84 -12.60 5.53
N ARG A 11 29.77 -13.89 5.90
CA ARG A 11 28.56 -14.48 6.51
C ARG A 11 28.22 -13.83 7.84
N LEU A 12 29.22 -13.54 8.68
CA LEU A 12 28.99 -12.88 9.96
C LEU A 12 28.49 -11.45 9.76
N ARG A 13 29.04 -10.72 8.77
CA ARG A 13 28.60 -9.38 8.38
C ARG A 13 27.20 -9.36 7.79
N GLU A 14 26.87 -10.31 6.92
CA GLU A 14 25.51 -10.51 6.41
C GLU A 14 24.54 -10.77 7.56
N THR A 15 24.89 -11.68 8.49
CA THR A 15 24.05 -11.99 9.66
C THR A 15 23.90 -10.79 10.60
N CYS A 16 24.96 -10.00 10.82
CA CYS A 16 24.90 -8.78 11.62
C CYS A 16 24.08 -7.68 10.95
N ALA A 17 24.18 -7.53 9.62
CA ALA A 17 23.36 -6.59 8.85
C ALA A 17 21.88 -7.03 8.84
N GLU A 18 21.59 -8.33 8.75
CA GLU A 18 20.25 -8.89 8.91
C GLU A 18 19.68 -8.59 10.30
N VAL A 19 20.46 -8.80 11.37
CA VAL A 19 20.04 -8.51 12.76
C VAL A 19 19.85 -7.01 12.99
N GLN A 20 20.74 -6.15 12.47
CA GLN A 20 20.58 -4.70 12.57
C GLN A 20 19.38 -4.18 11.77
N ALA A 21 19.13 -4.72 10.57
CA ALA A 21 17.97 -4.35 9.77
C ALA A 21 16.64 -4.87 10.34
N THR A 22 16.69 -5.91 11.20
CA THR A 22 15.56 -6.43 11.97
C THR A 22 15.32 -5.65 13.27
N GLY A 23 16.27 -4.81 13.69
CA GLY A 23 16.09 -3.89 14.82
C GLY A 23 14.89 -2.98 14.59
N GLY A 24 13.83 -3.16 15.38
CA GLY A 24 12.58 -2.41 15.23
C GLY A 24 11.41 -3.16 14.58
N ASN A 25 11.38 -4.50 14.64
CA ASN A 25 10.27 -5.33 14.15
C ASN A 25 10.07 -5.23 12.61
N ASN A 26 11.16 -5.07 11.86
CA ASN A 26 11.15 -5.01 10.40
C ASN A 26 11.73 -6.29 9.78
N TYR A 27 10.87 -7.24 9.45
CA TYR A 27 11.27 -8.53 8.86
C TYR A 27 11.55 -8.46 7.34
N LEU A 28 11.26 -7.32 6.69
CA LEU A 28 11.32 -7.17 5.23
C LEU A 28 12.69 -7.52 4.61
N PRO A 29 13.85 -7.18 5.22
CA PRO A 29 15.15 -7.60 4.70
C PRO A 29 15.30 -9.11 4.56
N LEU A 30 14.64 -9.87 5.44
CA LEU A 30 14.72 -11.33 5.47
C LEU A 30 13.92 -11.99 4.33
N ILE A 31 13.08 -11.25 3.61
CA ILE A 31 12.22 -11.80 2.54
C ILE A 31 13.05 -12.14 1.30
N TRP A 32 14.12 -11.41 1.03
CA TRP A 32 14.93 -11.59 -0.18
C TRP A 32 15.38 -13.03 -0.40
N LYS A 33 15.79 -13.73 0.67
CA LYS A 33 16.25 -15.13 0.60
C LYS A 33 15.17 -16.09 0.08
N HIS A 34 13.90 -15.81 0.38
CA HIS A 34 12.75 -16.59 -0.08
C HIS A 34 12.28 -16.14 -1.46
N PHE A 35 12.40 -14.85 -1.77
CA PHE A 35 12.04 -14.30 -3.07
C PHE A 35 12.97 -14.76 -4.19
N LYS A 36 14.28 -14.88 -3.92
CA LYS A 36 15.33 -15.14 -4.92
C LYS A 36 15.05 -16.36 -5.81
N SER A 37 14.51 -17.45 -5.26
CA SER A 37 14.18 -18.66 -6.03
C SER A 37 13.03 -18.47 -7.01
N HIS A 38 12.15 -17.49 -6.78
CA HIS A 38 10.98 -17.21 -7.60
C HIS A 38 11.16 -16.00 -8.53
N ARG A 39 12.25 -15.24 -8.37
CA ARG A 39 12.51 -14.02 -9.12
C ARG A 39 12.29 -14.17 -10.62
N SER A 40 12.92 -15.17 -11.25
CA SER A 40 12.83 -15.38 -12.71
C SER A 40 11.39 -15.67 -13.17
N LEU A 41 10.63 -16.43 -12.38
CA LEU A 41 9.24 -16.72 -12.67
C LEU A 41 8.38 -15.45 -12.56
N LEU A 42 8.59 -14.65 -11.52
CA LEU A 42 7.83 -13.42 -11.29
C LEU A 42 8.06 -12.38 -12.38
N PHE A 43 9.30 -12.18 -12.81
CA PHE A 43 9.62 -11.32 -13.96
C PHE A 43 9.03 -11.87 -15.27
N ARG A 44 9.17 -13.18 -15.51
CA ARG A 44 8.54 -13.79 -16.68
C ARG A 44 7.02 -13.55 -16.70
N LEU A 45 6.35 -13.66 -15.55
CA LEU A 45 4.92 -13.37 -15.44
C LEU A 45 4.63 -11.89 -15.68
N SER A 46 5.41 -10.96 -15.12
CA SER A 46 5.17 -9.53 -15.32
C SER A 46 5.33 -9.09 -16.78
N HIS A 47 6.20 -9.75 -17.55
CA HIS A 47 6.36 -9.51 -18.99
C HIS A 47 5.25 -10.15 -19.84
N LEU A 48 4.64 -11.25 -19.38
CA LEU A 48 3.59 -11.96 -20.12
C LEU A 48 2.19 -11.39 -19.86
N LEU A 49 1.94 -10.91 -18.64
CA LEU A 49 0.65 -10.38 -18.22
C LEU A 49 0.51 -8.93 -18.68
N GLN A 50 -0.61 -8.61 -19.32
CA GLN A 50 -0.99 -7.24 -19.63
C GLN A 50 -1.62 -6.60 -18.39
N LEU A 51 -0.78 -6.01 -17.54
CA LEU A 51 -1.16 -5.38 -16.28
C LEU A 51 -1.60 -3.94 -16.50
N GLU A 52 -2.78 -3.58 -16.00
CA GLU A 52 -3.35 -2.23 -16.11
C GLU A 52 -3.89 -1.77 -14.75
N PRO A 53 -3.52 -0.56 -14.26
CA PRO A 53 -4.07 -0.02 -13.03
C PRO A 53 -5.52 0.39 -13.24
N THR A 54 -6.35 0.13 -12.24
CA THR A 54 -7.77 0.50 -12.22
C THR A 54 -8.03 1.80 -11.45
N THR A 55 -6.98 2.37 -10.84
CA THR A 55 -7.00 3.62 -10.09
C THR A 55 -6.25 4.74 -10.82
N GLN A 56 -6.22 5.93 -10.22
CA GLN A 56 -5.42 7.06 -10.72
C GLN A 56 -3.95 6.96 -10.31
N ASP A 57 -3.62 6.16 -9.30
CA ASP A 57 -2.24 5.96 -8.87
C ASP A 57 -1.47 5.15 -9.92
N ARG A 58 -0.30 5.66 -10.30
CA ARG A 58 0.59 5.05 -11.30
C ARG A 58 1.96 4.71 -10.72
N SER A 59 2.18 4.97 -9.43
CA SER A 59 3.48 4.79 -8.78
C SER A 59 3.95 3.33 -8.87
N LEU A 60 3.08 2.35 -8.59
CA LEU A 60 3.44 0.93 -8.65
C LEU A 60 3.75 0.46 -10.07
N ILE A 61 2.94 0.82 -11.07
CA ILE A 61 3.18 0.38 -12.46
C ILE A 61 4.47 0.99 -13.03
N GLN A 62 4.79 2.23 -12.65
CA GLN A 62 6.07 2.87 -13.00
C GLN A 62 7.25 2.18 -12.31
N ALA A 63 7.10 1.82 -11.04
CA ALA A 63 8.12 1.05 -10.32
C ALA A 63 8.31 -0.36 -10.90
N LEU A 64 7.24 -1.00 -11.37
CA LEU A 64 7.29 -2.29 -12.08
C LEU A 64 8.08 -2.18 -13.37
N GLN A 65 7.81 -1.16 -14.19
CA GLN A 65 8.55 -0.90 -15.41
C GLN A 65 10.04 -0.72 -15.12
N LEU A 66 10.39 0.05 -14.08
CA LEU A 66 11.78 0.28 -13.72
C LEU A 66 12.51 -0.99 -13.28
N ILE A 67 11.87 -1.87 -12.49
CA ILE A 67 12.51 -3.14 -12.13
C ILE A 67 12.64 -4.08 -13.33
N GLN A 68 11.74 -4.00 -14.31
CA GLN A 68 11.83 -4.75 -15.57
C GLN A 68 13.00 -4.24 -16.43
N ASP A 69 13.16 -2.93 -16.56
CA ASP A 69 14.27 -2.33 -17.32
C ASP A 69 15.63 -2.61 -16.66
N SER A 70 15.65 -2.70 -15.32
CA SER A 70 16.84 -3.02 -14.55
C SER A 70 17.02 -4.52 -14.23
N GLU A 71 16.20 -5.41 -14.80
CA GLU A 71 16.15 -6.84 -14.45
C GLU A 71 17.52 -7.52 -14.59
N ASN A 72 18.28 -7.16 -15.63
CA ASN A 72 19.57 -7.76 -15.96
C ASN A 72 20.77 -7.04 -15.32
N LEU A 73 20.54 -5.98 -14.53
CA LEU A 73 21.63 -5.32 -13.83
C LEU A 73 22.17 -6.21 -12.71
N HIS A 74 23.49 -6.38 -12.65
CA HIS A 74 24.14 -7.14 -11.59
C HIS A 74 24.42 -6.31 -10.34
N ARG A 75 24.32 -4.98 -10.42
CA ARG A 75 24.54 -4.07 -9.29
C ARG A 75 23.37 -4.14 -8.31
N GLU A 76 23.69 -4.02 -7.02
CA GLU A 76 22.69 -4.01 -5.95
C GLU A 76 22.06 -2.62 -5.79
N TRP A 77 22.86 -1.57 -5.90
CA TRP A 77 22.42 -0.19 -5.78
C TRP A 77 22.39 0.48 -7.16
N ILE A 78 21.27 1.11 -7.48
CA ILE A 78 21.01 1.79 -8.76
C ILE A 78 20.75 3.27 -8.53
N ASP A 79 21.15 4.08 -9.52
CA ASP A 79 21.04 5.55 -9.46
C ASP A 79 19.69 6.03 -10.01
N GLU A 80 18.64 5.35 -9.59
CA GLU A 80 17.28 5.59 -10.05
C GLU A 80 16.41 6.05 -8.88
N HIS A 81 15.65 7.12 -9.08
CA HIS A 81 14.70 7.60 -8.09
C HIS A 81 13.30 7.08 -8.40
N VAL A 82 12.82 6.12 -7.61
CA VAL A 82 11.50 5.52 -7.77
C VAL A 82 10.51 6.18 -6.82
N ASP A 83 9.34 6.59 -7.30
CA ASP A 83 8.25 6.97 -6.40
C ASP A 83 7.76 5.73 -5.62
N LEU A 84 7.85 5.80 -4.29
CA LEU A 84 7.47 4.72 -3.37
C LEU A 84 6.22 5.09 -2.57
N SER A 85 5.38 6.00 -3.08
CA SER A 85 4.11 6.40 -2.45
C SER A 85 3.16 5.23 -2.17
N PHE A 86 3.20 4.18 -3.02
CA PHE A 86 2.47 2.92 -2.78
C PHE A 86 3.01 2.10 -1.59
N ALA A 87 4.26 2.32 -1.18
CA ALA A 87 4.96 1.47 -0.23
C ALA A 87 4.91 2.01 1.21
N SER A 88 4.84 1.09 2.17
CA SER A 88 4.93 1.45 3.59
C SER A 88 6.29 2.06 3.93
N GLU A 89 6.35 2.88 4.99
CA GLU A 89 7.61 3.46 5.47
C GLU A 89 8.69 2.40 5.76
N ARG A 90 8.29 1.20 6.20
CA ARG A 90 9.22 0.09 6.47
C ARG A 90 9.91 -0.36 5.18
N TRP A 91 9.17 -0.43 4.07
CA TRP A 91 9.73 -0.72 2.76
C TRP A 91 10.63 0.42 2.27
N VAL A 92 10.20 1.68 2.41
CA VAL A 92 11.01 2.85 2.04
C VAL A 92 12.38 2.82 2.72
N LYS A 93 12.42 2.52 4.02
CA LYS A 93 13.68 2.40 4.80
C LYS A 93 14.61 1.28 4.33
N VAL A 94 14.07 0.22 3.73
CA VAL A 94 14.86 -0.93 3.25
C VAL A 94 15.30 -0.73 1.79
N VAL A 95 14.46 -0.08 0.99
CA VAL A 95 14.73 0.20 -0.43
C VAL A 95 15.67 1.39 -0.59
N ARG A 96 15.58 2.41 0.27
CA ARG A 96 16.36 3.65 0.12
C ARG A 96 17.51 3.77 1.11
N ARG A 97 18.56 4.44 0.67
CA ARG A 97 19.62 5.00 1.53
C ARG A 97 19.85 6.48 1.21
N PRO A 98 20.54 7.23 2.08
CA PRO A 98 20.94 8.61 1.80
C PRO A 98 21.78 8.70 0.52
N ALA A 99 21.54 9.71 -0.32
CA ALA A 99 22.31 9.93 -1.55
C ALA A 99 23.81 10.20 -1.30
N SER A 100 24.18 10.63 -0.09
CA SER A 100 25.57 10.78 0.34
C SER A 100 26.34 9.46 0.37
N GLU A 101 25.65 8.32 0.42
CA GLU A 101 26.23 6.98 0.45
C GLU A 101 26.34 6.34 -0.95
N GLY A 102 26.05 7.11 -2.01
CA GLY A 102 26.07 6.67 -3.40
C GLY A 102 24.65 6.46 -3.96
N PRO A 103 24.50 5.59 -5.00
CA PRO A 103 23.22 5.37 -5.66
C PRO A 103 22.12 5.00 -4.64
N PRO A 104 20.96 5.68 -4.64
CA PRO A 104 20.07 5.72 -3.48
C PRO A 104 19.15 4.51 -3.33
N THR A 105 19.00 3.69 -4.38
CA THR A 105 17.95 2.65 -4.43
C THR A 105 18.54 1.25 -4.45
N ASN A 106 18.16 0.41 -3.48
CA ASN A 106 18.48 -1.01 -3.46
C ASN A 106 17.53 -1.76 -4.40
N ARG A 107 18.06 -2.20 -5.54
CA ARG A 107 17.30 -2.88 -6.59
C ARG A 107 16.65 -4.17 -6.09
N ARG A 108 17.36 -4.98 -5.30
CA ARG A 108 16.84 -6.28 -4.83
C ARG A 108 15.63 -6.10 -3.93
N TYR A 109 15.70 -5.17 -2.98
CA TYR A 109 14.56 -4.89 -2.11
C TYR A 109 13.44 -4.17 -2.83
N LEU A 110 13.76 -3.32 -3.81
CA LEU A 110 12.75 -2.73 -4.68
C LEU A 110 11.94 -3.80 -5.42
N GLU A 111 12.61 -4.81 -6.00
CA GLU A 111 11.93 -5.93 -6.67
C GLU A 111 10.95 -6.64 -5.75
N VAL A 112 11.39 -7.02 -4.55
CA VAL A 112 10.52 -7.70 -3.56
C VAL A 112 9.35 -6.80 -3.18
N CYS A 113 9.60 -5.50 -2.96
CA CYS A 113 8.58 -4.52 -2.62
C CYS A 113 7.52 -4.46 -3.72
N VAL A 114 7.93 -4.20 -4.96
CA VAL A 114 7.05 -4.07 -6.12
C VAL A 114 6.21 -5.34 -6.31
N PHE A 115 6.81 -6.53 -6.31
CA PHE A 115 6.04 -7.77 -6.48
C PHE A 115 5.08 -8.05 -5.33
N SER A 116 5.43 -7.64 -4.11
CA SER A 116 4.56 -7.80 -2.93
C SER A 116 3.33 -6.89 -3.04
N TYR A 117 3.51 -5.65 -3.49
CA TYR A 117 2.40 -4.71 -3.72
C TYR A 117 1.61 -5.06 -4.98
N LEU A 118 2.25 -5.56 -6.04
CA LEU A 118 1.57 -6.06 -7.23
C LEU A 118 0.59 -7.18 -6.87
N ALA A 119 1.03 -8.12 -6.03
CA ALA A 119 0.16 -9.17 -5.53
C ALA A 119 -0.99 -8.62 -4.66
N SER A 120 -0.76 -7.52 -3.93
CA SER A 120 -1.79 -6.86 -3.13
C SER A 120 -2.82 -6.14 -4.00
N GLU A 121 -2.38 -5.35 -4.97
CA GLU A 121 -3.25 -4.58 -5.87
C GLU A 121 -4.05 -5.49 -6.80
N LEU A 122 -3.49 -6.62 -7.24
CA LEU A 122 -4.25 -7.64 -7.94
C LEU A 122 -5.36 -8.24 -7.06
N ARG A 123 -5.12 -8.41 -5.75
CA ARG A 123 -6.14 -8.94 -4.83
C ARG A 123 -7.21 -7.91 -4.47
N SER A 124 -6.86 -6.63 -4.34
CA SER A 124 -7.82 -5.55 -4.06
C SER A 124 -8.59 -5.11 -5.31
N GLY A 125 -8.06 -5.41 -6.50
CA GLY A 125 -8.63 -4.97 -7.78
C GLY A 125 -8.12 -3.60 -8.23
N ASP A 126 -7.12 -3.02 -7.55
CA ASP A 126 -6.44 -1.77 -7.93
C ASP A 126 -5.52 -1.95 -9.15
N MET A 127 -5.14 -3.21 -9.43
CA MET A 127 -4.48 -3.65 -10.64
C MET A 127 -5.32 -4.77 -11.28
N CYS A 128 -5.42 -4.78 -12.61
CA CYS A 128 -6.09 -5.84 -13.35
C CYS A 128 -5.18 -6.43 -14.43
N VAL A 129 -5.55 -7.62 -14.90
CA VAL A 129 -4.89 -8.32 -16.00
C VAL A 129 -5.86 -8.40 -17.17
N LEU A 130 -5.51 -7.80 -18.31
CA LEU A 130 -6.34 -7.90 -19.51
C LEU A 130 -6.49 -9.36 -19.96
N GLY A 131 -7.72 -9.75 -20.25
CA GLY A 131 -8.07 -11.14 -20.63
C GLY A 131 -8.18 -12.11 -19.45
N SER A 132 -7.91 -11.68 -18.22
CA SER A 132 -8.19 -12.48 -17.03
C SER A 132 -9.67 -12.43 -16.68
N GLU A 133 -10.21 -13.55 -16.19
CA GLU A 133 -11.54 -13.61 -15.56
C GLU A 133 -11.44 -13.25 -14.07
N SER A 134 -10.51 -13.88 -13.34
CA SER A 134 -10.34 -13.67 -11.89
C SER A 134 -9.71 -12.32 -11.53
N PHE A 135 -8.95 -11.72 -12.44
CA PHE A 135 -8.31 -10.41 -12.26
C PHE A 135 -8.74 -9.42 -13.35
N ALA A 136 -9.98 -9.53 -13.84
CA ALA A 136 -10.55 -8.64 -14.86
C ALA A 136 -10.65 -7.18 -14.34
N ASP A 137 -10.73 -6.21 -15.26
CA ASP A 137 -11.12 -4.85 -14.91
C ASP A 137 -12.59 -4.83 -14.46
N TYR A 138 -12.81 -4.81 -13.14
CA TYR A 138 -14.14 -4.86 -12.54
C TYR A 138 -15.02 -3.67 -12.95
N ARG A 139 -14.41 -2.53 -13.33
CA ARG A 139 -15.13 -1.31 -13.72
C ARG A 139 -15.95 -1.53 -14.98
N LYS A 140 -15.57 -2.49 -15.84
CA LYS A 140 -16.34 -2.88 -17.03
C LYS A 140 -17.68 -3.55 -16.69
N GLN A 141 -17.85 -3.99 -15.44
CA GLN A 141 -19.08 -4.60 -14.95
C GLN A 141 -19.97 -3.59 -14.20
N LEU A 142 -19.48 -2.36 -14.00
CA LEU A 142 -20.25 -1.30 -13.36
C LEU A 142 -21.19 -0.63 -14.36
N LEU A 143 -22.25 -0.02 -13.83
CA LEU A 143 -23.14 0.80 -14.64
C LEU A 143 -22.39 2.02 -15.18
N PRO A 144 -22.57 2.37 -16.47
CA PRO A 144 -22.09 3.63 -17.01
C PRO A 144 -22.59 4.82 -16.21
N TRP A 145 -21.78 5.86 -16.13
CA TRP A 145 -22.07 7.03 -15.30
C TRP A 145 -23.35 7.75 -15.73
N GLU A 146 -23.65 7.74 -17.03
CA GLU A 146 -24.87 8.27 -17.61
C GLU A 146 -26.12 7.54 -17.08
N GLU A 147 -26.06 6.21 -16.98
CA GLU A 147 -27.15 5.43 -16.40
C GLU A 147 -27.28 5.67 -14.90
N CYS A 148 -26.15 5.81 -14.18
CA CYS A 148 -26.15 6.16 -12.77
C CYS A 148 -26.88 7.49 -12.54
N PHE A 149 -26.57 8.52 -13.33
CA PHE A 149 -27.24 9.82 -13.23
C PHE A 149 -28.75 9.75 -13.49
N HIS A 150 -29.17 9.00 -14.51
CA HIS A 150 -30.60 8.83 -14.79
C HIS A 150 -31.34 8.14 -13.63
N ARG A 151 -30.68 7.21 -12.94
CA ARG A 151 -31.25 6.46 -11.81
C ARG A 151 -31.14 7.19 -10.47
N LEU A 152 -30.26 8.19 -10.37
CA LEU A 152 -29.92 8.86 -9.12
C LEU A 152 -31.15 9.44 -8.38
N PRO A 153 -32.10 10.15 -9.03
CA PRO A 153 -33.25 10.72 -8.31
C PRO A 153 -34.11 9.65 -7.61
N ALA A 154 -34.47 8.58 -8.34
CA ALA A 154 -35.27 7.49 -7.80
C ALA A 154 -34.53 6.70 -6.71
N TYR A 155 -33.20 6.57 -6.84
CA TYR A 155 -32.37 5.98 -5.79
C TYR A 155 -32.39 6.84 -4.52
N CYS A 156 -32.10 8.14 -4.63
CA CYS A 156 -32.11 9.10 -3.53
C CYS A 156 -33.45 9.10 -2.78
N GLU A 157 -34.57 9.14 -3.51
CA GLU A 157 -35.91 9.03 -2.92
C GLU A 157 -36.09 7.72 -2.14
N LYS A 158 -35.68 6.59 -2.73
CA LYS A 158 -35.80 5.26 -2.11
C LYS A 158 -34.99 5.12 -0.82
N VAL A 159 -33.78 5.69 -0.77
CA VAL A 159 -32.91 5.61 0.41
C VAL A 159 -33.07 6.79 1.38
N GLY A 160 -33.97 7.73 1.09
CA GLY A 160 -34.20 8.92 1.91
C GLY A 160 -33.03 9.89 1.94
N LEU A 161 -32.20 9.91 0.89
CA LEU A 161 -31.07 10.83 0.75
C LEU A 161 -31.44 12.02 -0.13
N PRO A 162 -30.89 13.21 0.12
CA PRO A 162 -31.05 14.33 -0.79
C PRO A 162 -30.53 14.02 -2.20
N GLY A 163 -31.24 14.53 -3.21
CA GLY A 163 -30.94 14.29 -4.63
C GLY A 163 -29.77 15.11 -5.19
N THR A 164 -29.27 16.07 -4.41
CA THR A 164 -28.18 16.94 -4.81
C THR A 164 -27.02 16.89 -3.82
N ALA A 165 -25.79 17.06 -4.32
CA ALA A 165 -24.60 17.07 -3.49
C ALA A 165 -24.64 18.15 -2.40
N LYS A 166 -25.18 19.33 -2.73
CA LYS A 166 -25.26 20.46 -1.77
C LYS A 166 -26.20 20.13 -0.61
N GLU A 167 -27.37 19.59 -0.89
CA GLU A 167 -28.35 19.21 0.14
C GLU A 167 -27.86 18.01 0.95
N PHE A 168 -27.22 17.03 0.30
CA PHE A 168 -26.65 15.87 0.98
C PHE A 168 -25.56 16.28 1.98
N VAL A 169 -24.66 17.19 1.59
CA VAL A 169 -23.65 17.72 2.52
C VAL A 169 -24.31 18.52 3.65
N ALA A 170 -25.33 19.32 3.35
CA ALA A 170 -26.04 20.08 4.38
C ALA A 170 -26.74 19.17 5.38
N SER A 171 -27.42 18.10 4.92
CA SER A 171 -28.09 17.14 5.80
C SER A 171 -27.10 16.39 6.70
N LEU A 172 -25.94 16.00 6.16
CA LEU A 172 -24.89 15.36 6.95
C LEU A 172 -24.33 16.28 8.04
N LYS A 173 -24.15 17.56 7.74
CA LYS A 173 -23.70 18.55 8.73
C LYS A 173 -24.72 18.71 9.87
N ILE A 174 -25.99 18.84 9.52
CA ILE A 174 -27.09 18.94 10.51
C ILE A 174 -27.12 17.68 11.38
N GLN A 175 -27.07 16.49 10.78
CA GLN A 175 -27.07 15.24 11.55
C GLN A 175 -25.87 15.14 12.50
N LEU A 176 -24.69 15.59 12.08
CA LEU A 176 -23.50 15.61 12.92
C LEU A 176 -23.66 16.59 14.09
N GLU A 177 -24.16 17.80 13.82
CA GLU A 177 -24.41 18.84 14.84
C GLU A 177 -25.45 18.38 15.86
N GLU A 178 -26.59 17.86 15.41
CA GLU A 178 -27.65 17.33 16.28
C GLU A 178 -27.15 16.16 17.13
N THR A 179 -26.36 15.25 16.55
CA THR A 179 -25.78 14.11 17.27
C THR A 179 -24.78 14.58 18.33
N ALA A 180 -23.93 15.55 18.00
CA ALA A 180 -22.99 16.13 18.94
C ALA A 180 -23.73 16.83 20.09
N GLN A 181 -24.75 17.63 19.78
CA GLN A 181 -25.55 18.31 20.80
C GLN A 181 -26.29 17.32 21.71
N HIS A 182 -26.89 16.28 21.15
CA HIS A 182 -27.55 15.23 21.94
C HIS A 182 -26.57 14.47 22.84
N LEU A 183 -25.34 14.24 22.36
CA LEU A 183 -24.27 13.66 23.17
C LEU A 183 -23.91 14.60 24.33
N ASP A 184 -23.72 15.89 24.07
CA ASP A 184 -23.40 16.90 25.07
C ASP A 184 -24.50 17.03 26.13
N GLU A 185 -25.77 16.99 25.72
CA GLU A 185 -26.93 17.03 26.63
C GLU A 185 -27.04 15.77 27.49
N LYS A 186 -26.69 14.60 26.94
CA LYS A 186 -26.68 13.32 27.68
C LYS A 186 -25.45 13.14 28.56
N PHE A 187 -24.31 13.75 28.20
CA PHE A 187 -23.04 13.56 28.89
C PHE A 187 -23.12 13.78 30.42
N PRO A 188 -23.81 14.82 30.96
CA PRO A 188 -24.02 14.99 32.39
C PRO A 188 -24.66 13.80 33.10
N SER A 189 -25.53 13.04 32.41
CA SER A 189 -26.19 11.85 32.96
C SER A 189 -25.33 10.58 32.85
N CYS A 190 -24.29 10.60 32.01
CA CYS A 190 -23.34 9.50 31.80
C CYS A 190 -21.99 9.72 32.52
N ARG A 191 -21.91 10.74 33.40
CA ARG A 191 -20.68 11.14 34.14
C ARG A 191 -20.00 10.03 34.96
N GLY A 192 -20.64 8.89 35.17
CA GLY A 192 -20.05 7.73 35.85
C GLY A 192 -19.19 6.82 34.97
N ASP A 193 -19.29 6.92 33.64
CA ASP A 193 -18.72 5.92 32.73
C ASP A 193 -17.40 6.35 32.09
N VAL A 194 -17.18 7.65 31.86
CA VAL A 194 -15.91 8.24 31.34
C VAL A 194 -15.81 9.70 31.80
N SER A 195 -14.75 10.11 32.50
CA SER A 195 -14.60 11.51 32.97
C SER A 195 -13.19 12.06 32.71
N ILE A 196 -13.06 12.93 31.72
CA ILE A 196 -11.76 13.57 31.46
C ILE A 196 -11.52 14.70 32.48
N ASN A 197 -10.46 14.61 33.27
CA ASN A 197 -10.08 15.63 34.26
C ASN A 197 -9.50 16.89 33.57
N GLU A 198 -9.26 17.97 34.34
CA GLU A 198 -8.69 19.22 33.81
C GLU A 198 -7.29 19.06 33.19
N ALA A 199 -6.62 17.93 33.43
CA ALA A 199 -5.34 17.57 32.82
C ALA A 199 -5.47 16.73 31.52
N GLY A 200 -6.70 16.38 31.12
CA GLY A 200 -6.94 15.59 29.90
C GLY A 200 -6.88 14.07 30.11
N GLU A 201 -6.91 13.58 31.35
CA GLU A 201 -6.84 12.15 31.68
C GLU A 201 -8.25 11.58 31.92
N PRO A 202 -8.55 10.34 31.45
CA PRO A 202 -9.89 9.73 31.51
C PRO A 202 -10.38 9.32 32.90
#